data_AF-A0A7V1QQA3-F1
#
_entry.id   AF-A0A7V1QQA3-F1
#
_cell.length_a   1.000
_cell.length_b   1.000
_cell.length_c   1.000
_cell.angle_alpha   90.00
_cell.angle_beta   90.00
_cell.angle_gamma   90.00
#
_symmetry.space_group_name_H-M   'P 1'
#
loop_
_entity.id
_entity.type
_entity.pdbx_description
1 polymer ?
#
loop_
_entity_poly.entity_id
_entity_poly.type
_entity_poly.pdbx_seq_one_letter_code
_entity_poly.pdbx_strand_id
1 'polypeptide(L)' 'MTGVFARIYAAVRAIPRGRVASYGEVARRAGLRRGARTVGWALAALPAGTTLPWWRVVRADGTIAPRAGADRQG' A
#
# COMPACT_ATOMS: atom_id res chain seq x y z
N MET A 1 4.24 -13.50 -12.69
CA MET A 1 4.68 -12.50 -11.69
C MET A 1 4.65 -13.12 -10.30
N THR A 2 5.72 -13.79 -9.89
CA THR A 2 5.74 -14.68 -8.71
C THR A 2 6.62 -14.09 -7.61
N GLY A 3 6.17 -12.97 -7.04
CA GLY A 3 6.90 -12.30 -5.95
C GLY A 3 5.94 -11.68 -4.95
N VAL A 4 6.34 -11.65 -3.68
CA VAL A 4 5.54 -11.06 -2.60
C VAL A 4 5.18 -9.60 -2.91
N PHE A 5 6.12 -8.82 -3.44
CA PHE A 5 5.89 -7.41 -3.78
C PHE A 5 4.91 -7.27 -4.96
N ALA A 6 4.99 -8.15 -5.97
CA ALA A 6 4.03 -8.16 -7.07
C ALA A 6 2.60 -8.42 -6.59
N ARG A 7 2.42 -9.36 -5.63
CA ARG A 7 1.12 -9.64 -5.01
C ARG A 7 0.60 -8.46 -4.20
N ILE A 8 1.48 -7.77 -3.47
CA ILE A 8 1.14 -6.54 -2.74
C ILE A 8 0.69 -5.45 -3.73
N TYR A 9 1.44 -5.22 -4.81
CA TYR A 9 1.09 -4.21 -5.80
C TYR A 9 -0.23 -4.53 -6.50
N ALA A 10 -0.50 -5.80 -6.82
CA ALA A 10 -1.81 -6.22 -7.35
C ALA A 10 -2.95 -5.92 -6.35
N ALA A 11 -2.76 -6.24 -5.07
CA ALA A 11 -3.74 -5.95 -4.04
C ALA A 11 -4.01 -4.44 -3.87
N VAL A 12 -2.97 -3.61 -4.01
CA VAL A 12 -3.10 -2.14 -3.96
C VAL A 12 -3.82 -1.59 -5.20
N ARG A 13 -3.50 -2.09 -6.41
CA ARG A 13 -4.19 -1.70 -7.65
C ARG A 13 -5.69 -2.01 -7.61
N ALA A 14 -6.07 -3.10 -6.92
CA ALA A 14 -7.45 -3.51 -6.78
C ALA A 14 -8.28 -2.62 -5.82
N ILE A 15 -7.68 -1.65 -5.13
CA ILE A 15 -8.42 -0.74 -4.25
C ILE A 15 -9.22 0.26 -5.12
N PRO A 16 -10.56 0.27 -5.07
CA PRO A 16 -11.38 1.18 -5.90
C PRO A 16 -11.12 2.66 -5.62
N ARG A 17 -11.49 3.52 -6.57
CA ARG A 17 -11.51 4.98 -6.33
C ARG A 17 -12.49 5.30 -5.20
N GLY A 18 -12.15 6.28 -4.35
CA GLY A 18 -12.97 6.67 -3.20
C GLY A 18 -12.93 5.68 -2.02
N ARG A 19 -12.11 4.62 -2.09
CA ARG A 19 -11.92 3.68 -0.98
C ARG A 19 -10.46 3.60 -0.57
N VAL A 20 -10.24 3.22 0.69
CA VAL A 20 -8.93 2.96 1.29
C VAL A 20 -8.88 1.55 1.85
N ALA A 21 -7.68 1.04 2.10
CA ALA A 21 -7.45 -0.23 2.79
C ALA A 21 -6.29 -0.09 3.76
N SER A 22 -6.34 -0.81 4.89
CA SER A 22 -5.22 -0.78 5.84
C SER A 22 -4.03 -1.60 5.33
N TYR A 23 -2.82 -1.33 5.83
CA TYR A 23 -1.64 -2.17 5.56
C TYR A 23 -1.88 -3.67 5.85
N GLY A 24 -2.59 -3.97 6.94
CA GLY A 24 -2.95 -5.35 7.29
C GLY A 24 -3.92 -5.97 6.30
N GLU A 25 -4.89 -5.19 5.81
CA GLU A 25 -5.84 -5.67 4.82
C GLU A 25 -5.18 -5.90 3.45
N VAL A 26 -4.29 -5.01 3.01
CA VAL A 26 -3.49 -5.21 1.80
C VAL A 26 -2.64 -6.48 1.94
N ALA A 27 -2.02 -6.71 3.10
CA ALA A 27 -1.26 -7.92 3.36
C ALA A 27 -2.14 -9.17 3.25
N ARG A 28 -3.33 -9.16 3.84
CA ARG A 28 -4.31 -10.26 3.76
C ARG A 28 -4.72 -10.53 2.31
N ARG A 29 -5.03 -9.49 1.53
CA ARG A 29 -5.37 -9.61 0.09
C ARG A 29 -4.20 -10.14 -0.74
N ALA A 30 -2.98 -9.80 -0.36
CA ALA A 30 -1.76 -10.36 -0.93
C ALA A 30 -1.45 -11.78 -0.42
N GLY A 31 -2.28 -12.37 0.45
CA GLY A 31 -2.12 -13.70 1.03
C GLY A 31 -1.01 -13.82 2.09
N LEU A 32 -0.72 -12.74 2.80
CA LEU A 32 0.24 -12.68 3.90
C LEU A 32 -0.51 -12.65 5.24
N ARG A 33 -0.26 -13.62 6.12
CA ARG A 33 -0.93 -13.68 7.45
C ARG A 33 -0.50 -12.56 8.41
N ARG A 34 0.75 -12.11 8.35
CA ARG A 34 1.32 -11.03 9.18
C ARG A 34 2.22 -10.09 8.35
N GLY A 35 1.74 -9.67 7.18
CA GLY A 35 2.54 -8.96 6.18
C GLY A 35 2.47 -7.43 6.19
N ALA A 36 1.84 -6.79 7.19
CA ALA A 36 1.65 -5.33 7.19
C ALA A 36 2.97 -4.56 7.07
N ARG A 37 4.03 -5.01 7.78
CA ARG A 37 5.37 -4.41 7.68
C ARG A 37 6.00 -4.62 6.30
N THR A 38 5.80 -5.79 5.69
CA THR A 38 6.23 -6.09 4.33
C THR A 38 5.54 -5.20 3.30
N VAL A 39 4.25 -4.90 3.49
CA VAL A 39 3.53 -3.91 2.67
C VAL A 39 4.20 -2.53 2.81
N GLY A 40 4.53 -2.12 4.03
CA GLY A 40 5.29 -0.89 4.28
C GLY A 40 6.60 -0.82 3.49
N TRP A 41 7.41 -1.89 3.53
CA TRP A 41 8.65 -1.98 2.76
C TRP A 41 8.41 -1.95 1.24
N ALA A 42 7.43 -2.70 0.75
CA ALA A 42 7.11 -2.74 -0.68
C ALA A 42 6.65 -1.37 -1.20
N LEU A 43 5.90 -0.61 -0.41
CA LEU A 43 5.48 0.75 -0.74
C LEU A 43 6.61 1.76 -0.61
N ALA A 44 7.50 1.61 0.38
CA ALA A 44 8.68 2.46 0.55
C ALA A 44 9.67 2.32 -0.61
N ALA A 45 9.81 1.12 -1.17
CA ALA A 45 10.68 0.82 -2.32
C ALA A 45 10.13 1.29 -3.67
N LEU A 46 8.94 1.89 -3.73
CA LEU A 46 8.40 2.42 -4.98
C LEU A 46 9.23 3.59 -5.51
N PRO A 47 9.53 3.63 -6.81
CA PRO A 47 10.19 4.77 -7.43
C PRO A 47 9.29 6.01 -7.40
N ALA A 48 9.91 7.19 -7.46
CA ALA A 48 9.21 8.44 -7.70
C ALA A 48 8.42 8.35 -9.03
N GLY A 49 7.21 8.92 -9.06
CA GLY A 49 6.35 8.88 -10.26
C GLY A 49 5.59 7.57 -10.49
N THR A 50 5.60 6.64 -9.54
CA THR A 50 4.79 5.42 -9.63
C THR A 50 3.30 5.73 -9.82
N THR A 51 2.63 4.98 -10.72
CA THR A 51 1.19 5.05 -10.94
C THR A 51 0.39 4.19 -9.94
N LEU A 52 1.08 3.47 -9.05
CA LEU A 52 0.42 2.66 -8.03
C LEU A 52 -0.30 3.60 -7.03
N PRO A 53 -1.60 3.37 -6.71
CA PRO A 53 -2.37 4.24 -5.83
C PRO A 53 -2.02 4.00 -4.35
N TRP A 54 -0.75 4.14 -3.99
CA TRP A 54 -0.22 3.83 -2.65
C TRP A 54 -0.84 4.71 -1.56
N TRP A 55 -1.30 5.92 -1.90
CA TRP A 55 -2.01 6.83 -0.99
C TRP A 55 -3.35 6.28 -0.49
N ARG A 56 -3.88 5.21 -1.11
CA ARG A 56 -5.07 4.50 -0.61
C ARG A 56 -4.76 3.48 0.47
N VAL A 57 -3.48 3.29 0.81
CA VAL A 57 -3.06 2.39 1.88
C VAL A 57 -2.83 3.20 3.15
N VAL A 58 -3.66 2.97 4.16
CA VAL A 58 -3.70 3.74 5.40
C VAL A 58 -3.30 2.89 6.61
N ARG A 59 -3.02 3.54 7.74
CA ARG A 59 -2.87 2.86 9.02
C ARG A 59 -4.21 2.24 9.48
N ALA A 60 -4.13 1.38 10.48
CA ALA A 60 -5.31 0.70 11.03
C ALA A 60 -6.34 1.68 11.63
N ASP A 61 -5.89 2.87 12.05
CA ASP A 61 -6.71 3.97 12.55
C ASP A 61 -7.31 4.86 11.44
N GLY A 62 -7.09 4.50 10.16
CA GLY A 62 -7.57 5.28 9.02
C GLY A 62 -6.69 6.49 8.66
N THR A 63 -5.63 6.78 9.43
CA THR A 63 -4.72 7.88 9.12
C THR A 63 -3.76 7.50 8.00
N ILE A 64 -3.40 8.48 7.17
CA ILE A 64 -2.36 8.27 6.17
C ILE A 64 -1.00 8.27 6.88
N ALA A 65 -0.17 7.28 6.59
CA ALA A 65 1.19 7.30 7.08
C ALA A 65 1.96 8.43 6.38
N PRO A 66 2.59 9.37 7.11
CA PRO A 66 3.44 10.37 6.49
C PRO A 66 4.57 9.63 5.82
N ARG A 67 4.65 9.75 4.49
CA ARG A 67 5.86 9.43 3.77
C ARG A 67 6.80 10.61 4.02
N ALA A 68 8.06 10.37 4.37
CA ALA A 68 9.07 11.41 4.26
C ALA A 68 9.08 11.87 2.78
N GLY A 69 8.54 13.06 2.51
CA GLY A 69 8.34 13.64 1.16
C GLY A 69 6.93 13.54 0.55
N ALA A 70 5.86 13.34 1.34
CA ALA A 70 4.46 13.36 0.85
C ALA A 70 3.69 14.63 1.25
N ASP A 71 4.34 15.77 1.16
CA ASP A 71 3.76 17.11 1.10
C ASP A 71 3.17 17.34 -0.30
N ARG A 72 2.04 16.67 -0.59
CA ARG A 72 1.01 17.05 -1.57
C ARG A 72 -0.11 16.01 -1.56
N GLN A 73 -1.11 16.24 -0.72
CA GLN A 73 -2.48 15.80 -0.96
C GLN A 73 -3.29 17.10 -1.06
N GLY A 74 -3.40 17.61 -2.28
CA GLY A 74 -4.35 18.65 -2.66
C GLY A 74 -5.62 18.01 -3.18
#